data_AF-A0A963GEV1-F1
#
_entry.id   AF-A0A963GEV1-F1
#
_cell.length_a   1.000
_cell.length_b   1.000
_cell.length_c   1.000
_cell.angle_alpha   90.00
_cell.angle_beta   90.00
_cell.angle_gamma   90.00
#
_symmetry.space_group_name_H-M   'P 1'
#
loop_
_entity.id
_entity.type
_entity.pdbx_description
1 polymer ?
#
loop_
_entity_poly.entity_id
_entity_poly.type
_entity_poly.pdbx_seq_one_letter_code
_entity_poly.pdbx_strand_id
1 'polypeptide(L)' 'GIMSAIDFKMNLEREPNDAGDRVRIVLSGKFLPYKSY' A
#
# COMPACT_ATOMS: atom_id res chain seq x y z
N GLY A 1 -13.43 -8.58 -1.34
CA GLY A 1 -12.75 -8.76 -0.06
C GLY A 1 -12.20 -7.43 0.42
N ILE A 2 -11.67 -7.35 1.63
CA ILE A 2 -10.94 -6.16 2.12
C ILE A 2 -9.44 -6.42 2.17
N MET A 3 -8.65 -5.36 2.02
CA MET A 3 -7.25 -5.39 2.44
C MET A 3 -7.22 -5.29 3.96
N SER A 4 -6.58 -6.26 4.63
CA SER A 4 -6.35 -6.19 6.07
C SER A 4 -5.45 -5.01 6.42
N ALA A 5 -5.88 -4.17 7.36
CA ALA A 5 -5.08 -3.08 7.92
C ALA A 5 -4.39 -3.45 9.26
N ILE A 6 -4.41 -4.73 9.66
CA ILE A 6 -3.73 -5.21 10.87
C ILE A 6 -2.35 -5.77 10.53
N ASP A 7 -2.22 -6.47 9.40
CA ASP A 7 -0.97 -6.99 8.87
C ASP A 7 -0.76 -6.41 7.47
N PHE A 8 -0.21 -5.20 7.44
CA PHE A 8 0.18 -4.51 6.22
C PHE A 8 1.59 -3.94 6.35
N LYS A 9 2.32 -3.93 5.23
CA LYS A 9 3.62 -3.30 5.11
C LYS A 9 3.47 -2.02 4.30
N MET A 10 4.03 -0.95 4.83
CA MET A 10 4.12 0.35 4.16
C MET A 10 5.59 0.66 3.91
N ASN A 11 5.97 0.77 2.65
CA ASN A 11 7.29 1.28 2.26
C ASN A 11 7.13 2.71 1.75
N LEU A 12 7.96 3.61 2.29
CA LEU A 12 8.02 5.01 1.90
C LEU A 12 9.38 5.28 1.28
N GLU A 13 9.39 5.57 -0.01
CA GLU A 13 10.61 5.83 -0.78
C GLU A 13 10.51 7.21 -1.41
N ARG A 14 11.62 7.95 -1.42
CA ARG A 14 11.71 9.22 -2.15
C ARG A 14 12.14 8.90 -3.58
N GLU A 15 11.30 9.23 -4.54
CA GLU A 15 11.63 9.11 -5.95
C GLU A 15 12.13 10.46 -6.47
N PRO A 16 13.39 10.54 -6.95
CA PRO A 16 13.87 11.73 -7.63
C PRO A 16 13.08 11.88 -8.93
N ASN A 17 12.45 13.05 -9.10
CA ASN A 17 11.69 13.38 -10.30
C ASN A 17 12.11 14.77 -10.79
N ASP A 18 12.31 14.91 -12.09
CA ASP A 18 12.79 16.14 -12.73
C ASP A 18 11.87 17.35 -12.49
N ALA A 19 10.60 17.11 -12.13
CA ALA A 19 9.62 18.16 -11.82
C ALA A 19 9.49 18.47 -10.32
N GLY A 20 10.36 17.93 -9.46
CA GLY A 20 10.37 18.14 -8.01
C GLY A 20 10.19 16.84 -7.20
N ASP A 21 10.54 16.89 -5.91
CA ASP A 21 10.54 15.72 -5.01
C ASP A 21 9.21 14.96 -5.04
N ARG A 22 9.24 13.65 -5.33
CA ARG A 22 8.08 12.76 -5.23
C ARG A 22 8.29 11.74 -4.12
N VAL A 23 7.20 11.42 -3.43
CA VAL A 23 7.18 10.38 -2.41
C VAL A 23 6.34 9.24 -2.93
N ARG A 24 6.97 8.07 -3.05
CA ARG A 24 6.31 6.82 -3.42
C ARG A 24 5.95 6.06 -2.16
N ILE A 25 4.67 5.75 -2.03
CA ILE A 25 4.15 4.96 -0.93
C ILE A 25 3.66 3.63 -1.50
N VAL A 26 4.29 2.53 -1.09
CA VAL A 26 3.86 1.18 -1.46
C VAL A 26 3.17 0.56 -0.26
N LEU A 27 1.89 0.25 -0.42
CA LEU A 27 1.06 -0.40 0.59
C LEU A 27 0.80 -1.85 0.18
N SER A 28 1.20 -2.79 1.03
CA SER A 28 1.00 -4.23 0.81
C SER A 28 0.26 -4.81 2.01
N GLY A 29 -1.01 -5.17 1.83
CA GLY A 29 -1.83 -5.81 2.87
C GLY A 29 -2.43 -7.12 2.41
N LYS A 30 -2.67 -8.04 3.36
CA LYS A 30 -3.28 -9.35 3.09
C LYS A 30 -4.71 -9.19 2.56
N PHE A 31 -5.02 -9.80 1.42
CA PHE A 31 -6.37 -9.81 0.86
C PHE A 31 -7.27 -10.78 1.64
N LEU A 32 -8.39 -10.27 2.15
CA LEU A 32 -9.40 -11.03 2.88
C LEU A 32 -10.68 -11.11 2.04
N PRO A 33 -11.01 -12.25 1.40
CA PRO A 33 -12.23 -12.37 0.61
C PRO A 33 -13.46 -12.16 1.50
N TYR A 34 -14.51 -11.56 0.92
CA TYR A 34 -15.79 -11.48 1.63
C TYR A 34 -16.41 -12.88 1.62
N LYS A 35 -16.89 -13.33 2.77
CA LYS A 35 -17.68 -14.57 2.83
C LYS A 35 -19.03 -14.30 2.18
N SER A 36 -19.34 -15.04 1.13
CA SER A 36 -20.70 -15.19 0.62
C SER A 36 -21.44 -16.11 1.59
N TYR A 37 -22.43 -15.57 2.30
CA TYR A 37 -23.35 -16.33 3.15
C TYR A 37 -24.70 -16.41 2.46
#